data_AF-A6KD44-F1
#
_entry.id   AF-A6KD44-F1
#
_cell.length_a   1.000
_cell.length_b   1.000
_cell.length_c   1.000
_cell.angle_alpha   90.00
_cell.angle_beta   90.00
_cell.angle_gamma   90.00
#
_symmetry.space_group_name_H-M   'P 1'
#
loop_
_entity.id
_entity.type
_entity.pdbx_description
1 polymer ?
#
loop_
_entity_poly.entity_id
_entity_poly.type
_entity_poly.pdbx_seq_one_letter_code
_entity_poly.pdbx_strand_id
1 'polypeptide(L)'
;MATACKRSSGESQSEDIEASRMKRAAAKHLIERYYHQLTEGCGNEACTNEFCASCPTFLRMDNNAAAIKALELYKINAKLCDPHPSKKGASSAYLENSKGASNNSEIKMNKKEEFKEVDYLTEEKVYEIYEFCREREDYSPL
;
A
#
# COMPACT_ATOMS: atom_id res chain seq x y z
N MET A 1 42.41 -29.73 -24.39
CA MET A 1 41.09 -29.70 -23.74
C MET A 1 40.85 -28.27 -23.29
N ALA A 2 39.95 -27.54 -23.96
CA ALA A 2 39.62 -26.16 -23.60
C ALA A 2 38.33 -26.17 -22.79
N THR A 3 38.44 -25.92 -21.49
CA THR A 3 37.29 -25.84 -20.58
C THR A 3 36.66 -24.46 -20.72
N ALA A 4 35.54 -24.36 -21.43
CA ALA A 4 34.74 -23.15 -21.47
C ALA A 4 33.96 -23.03 -20.16
N CYS A 5 34.41 -22.15 -19.27
CA CYS A 5 33.65 -21.75 -18.09
C CYS A 5 32.41 -20.95 -18.52
N LYS A 6 31.26 -21.62 -18.54
CA LYS A 6 29.93 -21.02 -18.71
C LYS A 6 29.66 -20.14 -17.49
N ARG A 7 29.76 -18.81 -17.64
CA ARG A 7 29.27 -17.84 -16.64
C ARG A 7 27.74 -17.93 -16.61
N SER A 8 27.21 -18.36 -15.47
CA SER A 8 25.78 -18.37 -15.16
C SER A 8 25.32 -16.92 -14.99
N SER A 9 24.55 -16.39 -15.93
CA SER A 9 24.00 -15.01 -15.90
C SER A 9 22.64 -14.93 -15.20
N GLY A 10 22.21 -15.98 -14.49
CA GLY A 10 20.85 -16.10 -13.94
C GLY A 10 20.66 -15.68 -12.48
N GLU A 11 21.74 -15.63 -11.68
CA GLU A 11 21.63 -15.38 -10.24
C GLU A 11 21.66 -13.88 -9.88
N SER A 12 22.31 -13.04 -10.69
CA SER A 12 22.46 -11.60 -10.37
C SER A 12 21.23 -10.73 -10.62
N GLN A 13 20.24 -11.18 -11.40
CA GLN A 13 19.06 -10.36 -11.71
C GLN A 13 17.94 -10.49 -10.66
N SER A 14 17.81 -11.66 -10.03
CA SER A 14 16.81 -11.90 -8.98
C SER A 14 17.12 -11.14 -7.70
N GLU A 15 18.41 -11.04 -7.33
CA GLU A 15 18.87 -10.32 -6.14
C GLU A 15 18.63 -8.80 -6.24
N ASP A 16 18.79 -8.21 -7.44
CA ASP A 16 18.58 -6.78 -7.67
C ASP A 16 17.09 -6.38 -7.57
N ILE A 17 16.19 -7.22 -8.09
CA ILE A 17 14.73 -7.03 -7.99
C ILE A 17 14.29 -7.09 -6.52
N GLU A 18 14.80 -8.08 -5.77
CA GLU A 18 14.53 -8.27 -4.34
C GLU A 18 15.02 -7.06 -3.53
N ALA A 19 16.27 -6.67 -3.72
CA ALA A 19 16.86 -5.50 -3.06
C ALA A 19 16.08 -4.21 -3.39
N SER A 20 15.66 -4.04 -4.65
CA SER A 20 14.82 -2.92 -5.07
C SER A 20 13.45 -2.92 -4.38
N ARG A 21 12.83 -4.09 -4.20
CA ARG A 21 11.57 -4.21 -3.44
C ARG A 21 11.75 -3.85 -1.98
N MET A 22 12.79 -4.37 -1.33
CA MET A 22 13.11 -4.06 0.07
C MET A 22 13.34 -2.55 0.27
N LYS A 23 14.09 -1.91 -0.63
CA LYS A 23 14.32 -0.45 -0.59
C LYS A 23 13.02 0.35 -0.74
N ARG A 24 12.13 -0.04 -1.67
CA ARG A 24 10.81 0.61 -1.82
C ARG A 24 9.94 0.43 -0.58
N ALA A 25 9.95 -0.76 0.03
CA ALA A 25 9.20 -1.02 1.26
C ALA A 25 9.73 -0.15 2.42
N ALA A 26 11.04 -0.05 2.58
CA ALA A 26 11.66 0.79 3.60
C ALA A 26 11.34 2.29 3.38
N ALA A 27 11.41 2.76 2.14
CA ALA A 27 11.05 4.14 1.78
C ALA A 27 9.58 4.44 2.08
N LYS A 28 8.67 3.54 1.66
CA LYS A 28 7.24 3.63 1.95
C LYS A 28 7.00 3.76 3.46
N HIS A 29 7.57 2.86 4.24
CA HIS A 29 7.38 2.87 5.69
C HIS A 29 7.93 4.14 6.35
N LEU A 30 9.02 4.70 5.83
CA LEU A 30 9.57 5.96 6.35
C LEU A 30 8.66 7.15 6.04
N ILE A 31 8.11 7.23 4.82
CA ILE A 31 7.16 8.27 4.42
C ILE A 31 5.86 8.16 5.24
N GLU A 32 5.36 6.95 5.45
CA GLU A 32 4.19 6.69 6.29
C GLU A 32 4.43 7.18 7.73
N ARG A 33 5.63 6.97 8.30
CA ARG A 33 5.95 7.49 9.62
C ARG A 33 5.98 9.01 9.69
N TYR A 34 6.51 9.70 8.67
CA TYR A 34 6.40 11.16 8.60
C TYR A 34 4.95 11.63 8.52
N TYR A 35 4.13 10.93 7.73
CA TYR A 35 2.71 11.24 7.62
C TYR A 35 1.99 11.10 8.97
N HIS A 36 2.15 9.97 9.66
CA HIS A 36 1.59 9.77 11.00
C HIS A 36 2.10 10.80 12.02
N GLN A 37 3.37 11.20 11.93
CA GLN A 37 3.90 12.26 12.80
C GLN A 37 3.20 13.61 12.56
N LEU A 38 2.83 13.93 11.32
CA LEU A 38 2.15 15.19 10.98
C LEU A 38 0.65 15.16 11.31
N THR A 39 0.01 13.99 11.24
CA THR A 39 -1.44 13.85 11.46
C THR A 39 -1.80 13.48 12.90
N GLU A 40 -1.09 12.53 13.50
CA GLU A 40 -1.35 12.02 14.85
C GLU A 40 -0.32 12.54 15.87
N GLY A 41 0.91 12.70 15.43
CA GLY A 41 2.05 13.04 16.28
C GLY A 41 2.60 11.85 17.06
N CYS A 42 3.78 12.04 17.64
CA CYS A 42 4.51 11.00 18.36
C CYS A 42 3.88 10.60 19.72
N GLY A 43 2.94 11.39 20.24
CA GLY A 43 2.27 11.13 21.51
C GLY A 43 3.01 11.61 22.76
N ASN A 44 4.16 12.27 22.60
CA ASN A 44 4.84 12.97 23.70
C ASN A 44 4.31 14.41 23.80
N GLU A 45 3.80 14.80 24.97
CA GLU A 45 3.27 16.14 25.24
C GLU A 45 4.36 17.22 25.24
N ALA A 46 5.59 16.84 25.58
CA ALA A 46 6.75 17.72 25.56
C ALA A 46 7.56 17.61 24.26
N CYS A 47 6.91 17.24 23.14
CA CYS A 47 7.59 17.14 21.86
C CYS A 47 8.09 18.53 21.40
N THR A 48 9.38 18.62 21.08
CA THR A 48 10.05 19.84 20.58
C THR A 48 10.30 19.81 19.07
N ASN A 49 9.74 18.82 18.37
CA ASN A 49 9.89 18.72 16.92
C ASN A 49 8.81 19.56 16.23
N GLU A 50 9.23 20.61 15.53
CA GLU A 50 8.37 21.52 14.77
C GLU A 50 7.55 20.85 13.67
N PHE A 51 7.91 19.62 13.26
CA PHE A 51 7.17 18.84 12.26
C PHE A 51 6.35 17.71 12.88
N CYS A 52 5.91 17.86 14.14
CA CYS A 52 5.15 16.84 14.86
C CYS A 52 3.85 17.39 15.42
N ALA A 53 2.75 16.68 15.17
CA ALA A 53 1.42 17.09 15.61
C ALA A 53 1.25 17.15 17.14
N SER A 54 2.13 16.48 17.89
CA SER A 54 2.16 16.56 19.36
C SER A 54 2.93 17.78 19.89
N CYS A 55 3.64 18.52 19.03
CA CYS A 55 4.35 19.73 19.42
C CYS A 55 3.36 20.90 19.58
N PRO A 56 3.44 21.71 20.65
CA PRO A 56 2.55 22.85 20.87
C PRO A 56 2.62 23.93 19.79
N THR A 57 3.76 24.06 19.10
CA THR A 57 3.97 25.04 18.02
C THR A 57 3.45 24.55 16.67
N PHE A 58 3.05 23.29 16.55
CA PHE A 58 2.65 22.70 15.29
C PHE A 58 1.26 23.16 14.85
N LEU A 59 1.18 23.74 13.66
CA LEU A 59 -0.10 24.05 13.03
C LEU A 59 -0.65 22.80 12.34
N ARG A 60 -1.87 22.42 12.73
CA ARG A 60 -2.61 21.32 12.08
C ARG A 60 -2.86 21.64 10.61
N MET A 61 -2.70 20.62 9.77
CA MET A 61 -2.92 20.68 8.33
C MET A 61 -3.84 19.55 7.89
N ASP A 62 -4.41 19.65 6.69
CA ASP A 62 -5.21 18.58 6.11
C ASP A 62 -4.36 17.37 5.70
N ASN A 63 -5.03 16.24 5.44
CA ASN A 63 -4.38 14.99 5.09
C ASN A 63 -3.57 15.09 3.79
N ASN A 64 -4.05 15.82 2.78
CA ASN A 64 -3.33 15.92 1.52
C ASN A 64 -2.07 16.77 1.69
N ALA A 65 -2.16 17.90 2.40
CA ALA A 65 -1.02 18.72 2.77
C ALA A 65 0.00 17.95 3.62
N ALA A 66 -0.45 17.14 4.58
CA ALA A 66 0.42 16.29 5.38
C ALA A 66 1.15 15.24 4.53
N ALA A 67 0.50 14.66 3.52
CA ALA A 67 1.12 13.70 2.61
C ALA A 67 2.21 14.35 1.75
N ILE A 68 1.95 15.53 1.19
CA ILE A 68 2.97 16.31 0.47
C ILE A 68 4.14 16.67 1.39
N LYS A 69 3.84 17.13 2.60
CA LYS A 69 4.87 17.50 3.57
C LYS A 69 5.71 16.30 4.01
N ALA A 70 5.12 15.12 4.16
CA ALA A 70 5.84 13.88 4.45
C ALA A 70 6.86 13.53 3.34
N LEU A 71 6.50 13.73 2.07
CA LEU A 71 7.43 13.55 0.95
C LEU A 71 8.58 14.57 1.00
N GLU A 72 8.31 15.83 1.32
CA GLU A 72 9.35 16.85 1.50
C GLU A 72 10.33 16.47 2.60
N LEU A 73 9.83 16.06 3.76
CA LEU A 73 10.65 15.65 4.91
C LEU A 73 11.48 14.41 4.62
N TYR A 74 10.92 13.45 3.88
CA TYR A 74 11.64 12.27 3.40
C TYR A 74 12.82 12.65 2.51
N LYS A 75 12.61 13.55 1.54
CA LYS A 75 13.66 14.00 0.60
C LYS A 75 14.85 14.65 1.29
N ILE A 76 14.63 15.35 2.40
CA ILE A 76 15.70 16.02 3.17
C ILE A 76 16.19 15.22 4.38
N ASN A 77 15.68 13.99 4.57
CA ASN A 77 15.97 13.16 5.75
C ASN A 77 15.79 13.93 7.07
N ALA A 78 14.66 14.63 7.21
CA ALA A 78 14.36 15.43 8.39
C ALA A 78 14.34 14.58 9.68
N LYS A 79 14.33 15.25 10.84
CA LYS A 79 14.22 14.54 12.12
C LYS A 79 12.83 13.93 12.28
N LEU A 80 12.77 12.62 12.41
CA LEU A 80 11.58 11.87 12.81
C LEU A 80 11.59 11.67 14.33
N CYS A 81 10.42 11.72 14.95
CA CYS A 81 10.25 11.38 16.36
C CYS A 81 10.26 9.87 16.52
N ASP A 82 10.91 9.39 17.58
CA ASP A 82 10.83 7.98 17.93
C ASP A 82 9.42 7.62 18.44
N PRO A 83 8.88 6.45 18.07
CA PRO A 83 7.62 5.98 18.62
C PRO A 83 7.76 5.84 20.14
N HIS A 84 6.98 6.61 20.89
CA HIS A 84 7.03 6.52 22.35
C HIS A 84 6.41 5.18 22.79
N PRO A 85 7.08 4.38 23.64
CA PRO A 85 6.59 3.08 24.09
C PRO A 85 5.32 3.14 24.96
N SER A 86 4.85 4.35 25.30
CA SER A 86 3.76 4.56 26.27
C SER A 86 2.38 4.70 25.64
N LYS A 87 2.26 4.80 24.30
CA LYS A 87 0.98 4.56 23.63
C LYS A 87 0.82 3.04 23.43
N LYS A 88 0.29 2.38 24.45
CA LYS A 88 -0.25 1.01 24.34
C LYS A 88 -1.26 1.00 23.18
N GLY A 89 -0.88 0.46 22.02
CA GLY A 89 -1.80 0.34 20.88
C GLY A 89 -1.16 0.22 19.50
N ALA A 90 0.10 0.60 19.32
CA ALA A 90 0.80 0.39 18.05
C ALA A 90 2.04 -0.48 18.27
N SER A 91 1.82 -1.73 18.65
CA SER A 91 2.81 -2.77 18.37
C SER A 91 2.97 -2.82 16.85
N SER A 92 4.11 -2.29 16.38
CA SER A 92 4.76 -2.69 15.14
C SER A 92 5.10 -4.19 15.23
N ALA A 93 4.07 -5.03 15.12
CA ALA A 93 4.17 -6.46 14.96
C ALA A 93 3.64 -6.78 13.56
N TYR A 94 4.57 -6.78 12.62
CA TYR A 94 4.41 -7.40 11.31
C TYR A 94 4.04 -8.88 11.53
N LEU A 95 2.76 -9.24 11.38
CA LEU A 95 2.34 -10.63 11.21
C LEU A 95 2.24 -10.92 9.72
N GLU A 96 3.34 -11.42 9.17
CA GLU A 96 3.30 -12.30 8.01
C GLU A 96 3.04 -13.71 8.52
N ASN A 97 1.87 -14.28 8.24
CA ASN A 97 1.75 -15.74 8.18
C ASN A 97 0.55 -16.20 7.33
N SER A 98 0.84 -17.08 6.38
CA SER A 98 -0.13 -17.83 5.61
C SER A 98 -0.54 -19.11 6.36
N LYS A 99 -1.84 -19.47 6.23
CA LYS A 99 -2.49 -20.78 6.50
C LYS A 99 -2.90 -21.11 7.96
N GLY A 100 -4.21 -21.38 8.12
CA GLY A 100 -4.68 -22.56 8.88
C GLY A 100 -5.58 -22.35 10.10
N ALA A 101 -6.90 -22.47 9.87
CA ALA A 101 -7.92 -23.13 10.71
C ALA A 101 -8.34 -22.59 12.11
N SER A 102 -9.58 -22.08 12.13
CA SER A 102 -10.70 -22.35 13.06
C SER A 102 -10.57 -21.97 14.55
N ASN A 103 -11.45 -21.09 15.02
CA ASN A 103 -12.72 -21.47 15.67
C ASN A 103 -13.58 -20.24 16.04
N ASN A 104 -14.90 -20.43 15.84
CA ASN A 104 -16.09 -19.64 16.16
C ASN A 104 -16.01 -18.53 17.23
N SER A 105 -16.59 -17.38 16.87
CA SER A 105 -17.46 -16.61 17.77
C SER A 105 -18.59 -15.98 16.97
N GLU A 106 -19.82 -16.36 17.30
CA GLU A 106 -21.09 -15.92 16.73
C GLU A 106 -21.20 -14.39 16.64
N ILE A 107 -21.27 -13.90 15.40
CA ILE A 107 -21.91 -12.63 15.08
C ILE A 107 -22.97 -12.92 14.03
N LYS A 108 -24.22 -13.03 14.50
CA LYS A 108 -25.43 -13.02 13.69
C LYS A 108 -25.48 -11.70 12.92
N MET A 109 -25.21 -11.74 11.62
CA MET A 109 -25.81 -10.80 10.68
C MET A 109 -26.49 -11.59 9.56
N ASN A 110 -27.80 -11.70 9.70
CA ASN A 110 -28.68 -12.12 8.63
C ASN A 110 -28.72 -11.00 7.59
N LYS A 111 -27.97 -11.16 6.50
CA LYS A 111 -28.38 -10.61 5.21
C LYS A 111 -27.91 -11.57 4.12
N LYS A 112 -28.84 -12.38 3.63
CA LYS A 112 -28.68 -13.22 2.45
C LYS A 112 -28.64 -12.28 1.25
N GLU A 113 -27.50 -11.67 1.00
CA GLU A 113 -27.26 -11.02 -0.28
C GLU A 113 -26.86 -12.13 -1.26
N GLU A 114 -27.87 -12.56 -2.01
CA GLU A 114 -27.73 -13.32 -3.23
C GLU A 114 -26.74 -12.58 -4.13
N PHE A 115 -25.48 -13.04 -4.13
CA PHE A 115 -24.47 -12.57 -5.08
C PHE A 115 -24.99 -12.94 -6.46
N LYS A 116 -25.62 -11.98 -7.14
CA LYS A 116 -25.95 -12.13 -8.56
C LYS A 116 -24.63 -12.32 -9.31
N GLU A 117 -24.50 -13.50 -9.89
CA GLU A 117 -23.56 -13.81 -10.94
C GLU A 117 -23.59 -12.67 -11.96
N VAL A 118 -22.51 -11.90 -12.02
CA VAL A 118 -22.36 -10.83 -12.99
C VAL A 118 -22.11 -11.51 -14.32
N ASP A 119 -23.05 -11.43 -15.24
CA ASP A 119 -22.86 -11.95 -16.60
C ASP A 119 -21.82 -11.05 -17.29
N TYR A 120 -20.56 -11.49 -17.30
CA TYR A 120 -19.47 -10.77 -17.93
C TYR A 120 -19.52 -11.03 -19.43
N LEU A 121 -19.47 -9.95 -20.21
CA LEU A 121 -19.26 -10.05 -21.66
C LEU A 121 -17.91 -10.71 -21.90
N THR A 122 -17.93 -11.92 -22.44
CA THR A 122 -16.71 -12.58 -22.91
C THR A 122 -16.26 -11.96 -24.23
N GLU A 123 -14.99 -12.15 -24.57
CA GLU A 123 -14.41 -11.63 -25.81
C GLU A 123 -15.22 -12.09 -27.04
N GLU A 124 -15.69 -13.33 -27.04
CA GLU A 124 -16.51 -13.88 -28.13
C GLU A 124 -17.83 -13.13 -28.28
N LYS A 125 -18.49 -12.78 -27.16
CA LYS A 125 -19.74 -12.00 -27.19
C LYS A 125 -19.51 -10.56 -27.64
N VAL A 126 -18.36 -9.98 -27.33
CA VAL A 126 -18.00 -8.63 -27.81
C VAL A 126 -17.82 -8.64 -29.33
N TYR A 127 -17.19 -9.67 -29.91
CA TYR A 127 -17.07 -9.79 -31.36
C TYR A 127 -18.43 -9.97 -32.04
N GLU A 128 -19.35 -10.76 -31.46
CA GLU A 128 -20.73 -10.88 -31.98
C GLU A 128 -21.45 -9.52 -32.02
N ILE A 129 -21.34 -8.71 -30.96
CA ILE A 129 -21.94 -7.37 -30.90
C ILE A 129 -21.30 -6.45 -31.94
N TYR A 130 -19.97 -6.52 -32.10
CA TYR A 130 -19.23 -5.69 -33.04
C TYR A 130 -19.65 -5.95 -34.49
N GLU A 131 -19.78 -7.21 -34.88
CA GLU A 131 -20.22 -7.61 -36.23
C GLU A 131 -21.65 -7.14 -36.50
N PHE A 132 -22.55 -7.26 -35.52
CA PHE A 132 -23.94 -6.79 -35.64
C PHE A 132 -24.05 -5.27 -35.79
N CYS A 133 -23.25 -4.52 -35.03
CA CYS A 133 -23.20 -3.06 -35.13
C CYS A 133 -22.64 -2.63 -36.50
N ARG A 134 -21.64 -3.37 -37.01
CA ARG A 134 -21.05 -3.11 -38.32
C ARG A 134 -22.05 -3.34 -39.47
N GLU A 135 -22.86 -4.39 -39.40
CA GLU A 135 -23.89 -4.68 -40.41
C GLU A 135 -24.99 -3.60 -40.46
N ARG A 136 -25.29 -2.98 -39.31
CA ARG A 136 -26.35 -1.97 -39.18
C ARG A 136 -25.85 -0.53 -39.28
N GLU A 137 -24.52 -0.34 -39.36
CA GLU A 137 -23.82 0.94 -39.24
C GLU A 137 -24.23 1.76 -37.99
N ASP A 138 -24.66 1.08 -36.92
CA ASP A 138 -25.08 1.69 -35.66
C ASP A 138 -24.37 1.02 -34.49
N TYR A 139 -23.38 1.74 -33.93
CA TYR A 139 -22.51 1.28 -32.85
C TYR A 139 -22.94 1.81 -31.48
N SER A 140 -24.11 2.44 -31.37
CA SER A 140 -24.66 2.93 -30.10
C SER A 140 -24.77 1.86 -28.98
N PRO A 141 -24.94 0.56 -29.28
CA PRO A 141 -24.99 -0.49 -28.24
C PRO A 141 -23.63 -0.98 -27.69
N LEU A 142 -22.50 -0.50 -28.20
CA LEU A 142 -21.14 -0.75 -27.68
C LEU A 142 -20.72 0.33 -26.68
#